data_AF-A0A4U0VN20-F1
#
_entry.id   AF-A0A4U0VN20-F1
#
_cell.length_a   1.000
_cell.length_b   1.000
_cell.length_c   1.000
_cell.angle_alpha   90.00
_cell.angle_beta   90.00
_cell.angle_gamma   90.00
#
_symmetry.space_group_name_H-M   'P 1'
#
loop_
_entity.id
_entity.type
_entity.pdbx_description
1 polymer ?
#
loop_
_entity_poly.entity_id
_entity_poly.type
_entity_poly.pdbx_seq_one_letter_code
_entity_poly.pdbx_strand_id
1 'polypeptide(L)'
;MPVFLPTIIHEMGYSSISSQALSAPPYLFSFIIVLLTAYFSDRLRTRSVFICVHALSAAAGYALIAVAGAYELPSAYRYIGIYPAAAGFFSAIMLIITWTLNNQESDEGKGTGVAMLNVIGQCGPLLGTRLYPHRDAPYYVRGMAVCAGFMLLVCVLALVLRLVLGRENARRLGTGRAEREAQTDAEPLVGGAQRRRGRGQFLFML
;
A
#
# COMPACT_ATOMS: atom_id res chain seq x y z
N MET A 1 4.98 -12.50 -5.88
CA MET A 1 6.42 -12.40 -5.54
C MET A 1 6.76 -13.22 -4.30
N PRO A 2 6.15 -13.03 -3.10
CA PRO A 2 6.62 -13.71 -1.88
C PRO A 2 6.65 -15.23 -1.98
N VAL A 3 5.58 -15.83 -2.51
CA VAL A 3 5.47 -17.29 -2.72
C VAL A 3 6.48 -17.81 -3.75
N PHE A 4 6.88 -16.97 -4.70
CA PHE A 4 7.77 -17.36 -5.81
C PHE A 4 9.22 -16.92 -5.58
N LEU A 5 9.54 -16.21 -4.49
CA LEU A 5 10.86 -15.65 -4.26
C LEU A 5 11.97 -16.72 -4.23
N PRO A 6 11.82 -17.84 -3.49
CA PRO A 6 12.81 -18.91 -3.52
C PRO A 6 12.97 -19.52 -4.91
N THR A 7 11.87 -19.67 -5.66
CA THR A 7 11.90 -20.16 -7.05
C THR A 7 12.67 -19.19 -7.95
N ILE A 8 12.44 -17.88 -7.82
CA ILE A 8 13.14 -16.85 -8.60
C ILE A 8 14.64 -16.89 -8.31
N ILE A 9 15.05 -17.11 -7.05
CA ILE A 9 16.47 -17.24 -6.67
C ILE A 9 17.05 -18.56 -7.19
N HIS A 10 16.29 -19.65 -7.14
CA HIS A 10 16.71 -20.94 -7.70
C HIS A 10 17.02 -20.82 -9.20
N GLU A 11 16.17 -20.12 -9.95
CA GLU A 11 16.38 -19.80 -11.37
C GLU A 11 17.54 -18.83 -11.64
N MET A 12 18.23 -18.34 -10.60
CA MET A 12 19.51 -17.64 -10.74
C MET A 12 20.73 -18.57 -10.65
N GLY A 13 20.51 -19.89 -10.53
CA GLY A 13 21.56 -20.91 -10.45
C GLY A 13 21.91 -21.37 -9.02
N TYR A 14 21.11 -21.00 -8.02
CA TYR A 14 21.31 -21.44 -6.64
C TYR A 14 20.55 -22.75 -6.35
N SER A 15 21.10 -23.58 -5.46
CA SER A 15 20.39 -24.77 -4.96
C SER A 15 19.09 -24.40 -4.24
N SER A 16 18.14 -25.33 -4.10
CA SER A 16 16.90 -25.09 -3.35
C SER A 16 17.15 -24.66 -1.90
N ILE A 17 18.13 -25.26 -1.22
CA ILE A 17 18.48 -24.89 0.17
C ILE A 17 19.08 -23.49 0.21
N SER A 18 20.03 -23.18 -0.67
CA SER A 18 20.64 -21.85 -0.77
C SER A 18 19.61 -20.77 -1.11
N SER A 19 18.65 -21.08 -1.98
CA SER A 19 17.60 -20.16 -2.41
C SER A 19 16.65 -19.79 -1.26
N GLN A 20 16.31 -20.76 -0.41
CA GLN A 20 15.54 -20.52 0.81
C GLN A 20 16.31 -19.61 1.76
N ALA A 21 17.60 -19.89 1.99
CA ALA A 21 18.45 -19.06 2.84
C ALA A 21 18.61 -17.63 2.30
N LEU A 22 18.81 -17.47 1.00
CA LEU A 22 18.92 -16.17 0.32
C LEU A 22 17.59 -15.40 0.24
N SER A 23 16.45 -16.05 0.46
CA SER A 23 15.16 -15.35 0.54
C SER A 23 14.97 -14.62 1.89
N ALA A 24 15.67 -15.05 2.95
CA ALA A 24 15.51 -14.50 4.29
C ALA A 24 15.99 -13.03 4.43
N PRO A 25 17.15 -12.61 3.89
CA PRO A 25 17.62 -11.23 4.02
C PRO A 25 16.68 -10.17 3.41
N PRO A 26 16.13 -10.35 2.19
CA PRO A 26 15.11 -9.44 1.66
C PRO A 26 13.86 -9.33 2.55
N TYR A 27 13.41 -10.43 3.16
CA TYR A 27 12.28 -10.41 4.09
C TYR A 27 12.60 -9.68 5.40
N LEU A 28 13.79 -9.91 5.98
CA LEU A 28 14.23 -9.19 7.18
C LEU A 28 14.35 -7.69 6.91
N PHE A 29 14.92 -7.31 5.77
CA PHE A 29 14.98 -5.91 5.33
C PHE A 29 13.57 -5.32 5.19
N SER A 30 12.66 -6.05 4.53
CA SER A 30 11.27 -5.62 4.36
C SER A 30 10.57 -5.42 5.70
N PHE A 31 10.79 -6.32 6.67
CA PHE A 31 10.24 -6.20 8.02
C PHE A 31 10.66 -4.91 8.71
N ILE A 32 11.96 -4.57 8.67
CA ILE A 32 12.48 -3.32 9.25
C ILE A 32 11.84 -2.11 8.56
N ILE A 33 11.77 -2.11 7.23
CA ILE A 33 11.17 -1.01 6.46
C ILE A 33 9.68 -0.85 6.77
N VAL A 34 8.93 -1.94 6.94
CA VAL A 34 7.51 -1.90 7.32
C VAL A 34 7.34 -1.23 8.68
N LEU A 35 8.15 -1.60 9.69
CA LEU A 35 8.09 -0.98 11.02
C LEU A 35 8.40 0.52 10.99
N LEU A 36 9.47 0.90 10.28
CA LEU A 36 9.83 2.31 10.10
C LEU A 36 8.71 3.07 9.39
N THR A 37 8.15 2.47 8.35
CA THR A 37 7.06 3.08 7.58
C THR A 37 5.81 3.27 8.42
N ALA A 38 5.42 2.27 9.21
CA ALA A 38 4.30 2.37 10.14
C ALA A 38 4.50 3.56 11.09
N TYR A 39 5.66 3.61 11.75
CA TYR A 39 6.00 4.68 12.69
C TYR A 39 5.97 6.07 12.05
N PHE A 40 6.66 6.25 10.91
CA PHE A 40 6.73 7.57 10.25
C PHE A 40 5.38 7.99 9.65
N SER A 41 4.62 7.03 9.11
CA SER A 41 3.31 7.31 8.54
C SER A 41 2.28 7.70 9.62
N ASP A 42 2.35 7.09 10.80
CA ASP A 42 1.57 7.49 11.97
C ASP A 42 1.94 8.91 12.40
N ARG A 43 3.24 9.20 12.50
CA ARG A 43 3.77 10.48 12.96
C ARG A 43 3.44 11.64 12.02
N LEU A 44 3.57 11.44 10.71
CA LEU A 44 3.25 12.46 9.70
C LEU A 44 1.75 12.53 9.39
N ARG A 45 0.94 11.64 9.97
CA ARG A 45 -0.51 11.55 9.75
C ARG A 45 -0.92 11.51 8.28
N THR A 46 -0.07 10.90 7.45
CA THR A 46 -0.39 10.66 6.04
C THR A 46 -0.03 9.24 5.62
N ARG A 47 -0.99 8.56 4.98
CA ARG A 47 -0.88 7.19 4.49
C ARG A 47 -0.58 7.18 3.00
N SER A 48 -1.31 7.96 2.19
CA SER A 48 -1.18 7.93 0.73
C SER A 48 0.22 8.27 0.24
N VAL A 49 0.94 9.22 0.86
CA VAL A 49 2.32 9.55 0.45
C VAL A 49 3.21 8.32 0.56
N PHE A 50 3.16 7.63 1.70
CA PHE A 50 3.99 6.45 1.93
C PHE A 50 3.56 5.29 1.04
N ILE A 51 2.26 5.11 0.78
CA ILE A 51 1.77 4.13 -0.19
C ILE A 51 2.37 4.42 -1.57
N CYS A 52 2.36 5.68 -2.03
CA CYS A 52 2.90 6.06 -3.33
C CYS A 52 4.42 5.84 -3.40
N VAL A 53 5.17 6.25 -2.37
CA VAL A 53 6.63 6.06 -2.32
C VAL A 53 6.98 4.57 -2.38
N HIS A 54 6.30 3.74 -1.59
CA HIS A 54 6.53 2.29 -1.57
C HIS A 54 6.03 1.58 -2.82
N ALA A 55 4.95 2.07 -3.43
CA ALA A 55 4.47 1.56 -4.70
C ALA A 55 5.46 1.85 -5.84
N LEU A 56 6.01 3.07 -5.88
CA LEU A 56 7.05 3.45 -6.85
C LEU A 56 8.36 2.70 -6.61
N SER A 57 8.79 2.54 -5.35
CA SER A 57 10.00 1.77 -5.03
C SER A 57 9.85 0.29 -5.43
N ALA A 58 8.69 -0.31 -5.15
CA ALA A 58 8.41 -1.67 -5.57
C ALA A 58 8.34 -1.80 -7.10
N ALA A 59 7.68 -0.86 -7.78
CA ALA A 59 7.63 -0.82 -9.24
C ALA A 59 9.04 -0.74 -9.84
N ALA A 60 9.91 0.10 -9.29
CA ALA A 60 11.32 0.19 -9.70
C ALA A 60 12.08 -1.12 -9.46
N GLY A 61 11.85 -1.79 -8.33
CA GLY A 61 12.43 -3.10 -8.03
C GLY A 61 12.01 -4.17 -9.03
N TYR A 62 10.70 -4.29 -9.29
CA TYR A 62 10.18 -5.22 -10.30
C TYR A 62 10.67 -4.90 -11.71
N ALA A 63 10.72 -3.62 -12.08
CA ALA A 63 11.25 -3.17 -13.37
C ALA A 63 12.74 -3.52 -13.51
N LEU A 64 13.54 -3.34 -12.46
CA LEU A 64 14.94 -3.73 -12.46
C LEU A 64 15.10 -5.24 -12.68
N ILE A 65 14.31 -6.06 -11.99
CA ILE A 65 14.35 -7.53 -12.19
C ILE A 65 13.95 -7.88 -13.64
N ALA A 66 12.92 -7.24 -14.18
CA ALA A 66 12.46 -7.46 -15.55
C ALA A 66 13.53 -7.08 -16.58
N VAL A 67 14.14 -5.89 -16.45
CA VAL A 67 15.21 -5.40 -17.33
C VAL A 67 16.45 -6.28 -17.21
N ALA A 68 16.86 -6.62 -15.99
CA ALA A 68 18.00 -7.51 -15.78
C ALA A 68 17.78 -8.90 -16.40
N GLY A 69 16.55 -9.41 -16.38
CA GLY A 69 16.20 -10.64 -17.09
C GLY A 69 16.18 -10.48 -18.61
N ALA A 70 15.68 -9.36 -19.12
CA ALA A 70 15.57 -9.10 -20.56
C ALA A 70 16.93 -8.92 -21.25
N TYR A 71 17.91 -8.36 -20.54
CA TYR A 71 19.28 -8.14 -21.03
C TYR A 71 20.29 -9.15 -20.48
N GLU A 72 19.81 -10.22 -19.84
CA GLU A 72 20.66 -11.29 -19.27
C GLU A 72 21.79 -10.75 -18.38
N LEU A 73 21.49 -9.70 -17.61
CA LEU A 73 22.45 -9.10 -16.68
C LEU A 73 22.81 -10.09 -15.55
N PRO A 74 23.95 -9.89 -14.88
CA PRO A 74 24.34 -10.70 -13.73
C PRO A 74 23.22 -10.87 -12.71
N SER A 75 23.09 -12.07 -12.13
CA SER A 75 22.05 -12.40 -11.14
C SER A 75 22.02 -11.45 -9.94
N ALA A 76 23.15 -10.83 -9.61
CA ALA A 76 23.24 -9.77 -8.61
C ALA A 76 22.23 -8.63 -8.82
N TYR A 77 21.98 -8.18 -10.06
CA TYR A 77 21.00 -7.12 -10.34
C TYR A 77 19.57 -7.56 -10.05
N ARG A 78 19.24 -8.81 -10.40
CA ARG A 78 17.94 -9.42 -10.08
C ARG A 78 17.78 -9.54 -8.56
N TYR A 79 18.82 -10.00 -7.87
CA TYR A 79 18.80 -10.15 -6.41
C TYR A 79 18.66 -8.80 -5.68
N ILE A 80 19.39 -7.77 -6.11
CA ILE A 80 19.26 -6.41 -5.55
C ILE A 80 17.85 -5.85 -5.78
N GLY A 81 17.25 -6.09 -6.96
CA GLY A 81 15.89 -5.65 -7.26
C GLY A 81 14.81 -6.26 -6.36
N ILE A 82 15.06 -7.41 -5.73
CA ILE A 82 14.14 -8.07 -4.80
C ILE A 82 13.92 -7.20 -3.55
N TYR A 83 14.95 -6.51 -3.07
CA TYR A 83 14.87 -5.72 -1.83
C TYR A 83 13.82 -4.61 -1.89
N PRO A 84 13.88 -3.65 -2.85
CA PRO A 84 12.85 -2.63 -2.96
C PRO A 84 11.49 -3.21 -3.40
N ALA A 85 11.48 -4.28 -4.20
CA ALA A 85 10.24 -4.96 -4.59
C ALA A 85 9.47 -5.54 -3.39
N ALA A 86 10.18 -6.28 -2.52
CA ALA A 86 9.60 -6.89 -1.33
C ALA A 86 9.24 -5.82 -0.28
N ALA A 87 10.17 -4.91 0.04
CA ALA A 87 9.95 -3.89 1.06
C ALA A 87 8.79 -2.96 0.70
N GLY A 88 8.75 -2.47 -0.55
CA GLY A 88 7.67 -1.60 -1.01
C GLY A 88 6.32 -2.32 -1.06
N PHE A 89 6.29 -3.58 -1.51
CA PHE A 89 5.06 -4.38 -1.55
C PHE A 89 4.47 -4.60 -0.16
N PHE A 90 5.26 -5.07 0.81
CA PHE A 90 4.77 -5.32 2.17
C PHE A 90 4.35 -4.04 2.88
N SER A 91 5.12 -2.95 2.74
CA SER A 91 4.75 -1.65 3.33
C SER A 91 3.46 -1.10 2.72
N ALA A 92 3.28 -1.21 1.40
CA ALA A 92 2.05 -0.76 0.74
C ALA A 92 0.83 -1.53 1.25
N ILE A 93 0.91 -2.86 1.39
CA ILE A 93 -0.20 -3.67 1.92
C ILE A 93 -0.57 -3.25 3.34
N MET A 94 0.43 -3.13 4.23
CA MET A 94 0.20 -2.72 5.61
C MET A 94 -0.51 -1.36 5.65
N LEU A 95 -0.02 -0.39 4.88
CA LEU A 95 -0.60 0.94 4.85
C LEU A 95 -2.01 0.98 4.25
N ILE A 96 -2.30 0.18 3.23
CA ILE A 96 -3.64 0.09 2.62
C ILE A 96 -4.65 -0.44 3.64
N ILE A 97 -4.29 -1.49 4.40
CA ILE A 97 -5.15 -2.03 5.45
C ILE A 97 -5.41 -0.98 6.53
N THR A 98 -4.35 -0.35 7.05
CA THR A 98 -4.48 0.70 8.07
C THR A 98 -5.27 1.91 7.57
N TRP A 99 -5.05 2.33 6.33
CA TRP A 99 -5.73 3.49 5.74
C TRP A 99 -7.22 3.21 5.53
N THR A 100 -7.55 1.99 5.11
CA THR A 100 -8.93 1.52 4.99
C THR A 100 -9.64 1.57 6.35
N LEU A 101 -9.01 1.01 7.39
CA LEU A 101 -9.57 1.03 8.75
C LEU A 101 -9.74 2.44 9.32
N ASN A 102 -8.78 3.33 9.08
CA ASN A 102 -8.81 4.70 9.59
C ASN A 102 -9.86 5.58 8.88
N ASN A 103 -10.29 5.20 7.68
CA ASN A 103 -11.29 5.93 6.89
C ASN A 103 -12.71 5.37 7.05
N GLN A 104 -12.97 4.60 8.10
CA GLN A 104 -14.29 4.10 8.45
C GLN A 104 -14.72 4.68 9.79
N GLU A 105 -15.87 5.36 9.80
CA GLU A 105 -16.42 5.98 11.01
C GLU A 105 -17.05 4.94 11.95
N SER A 106 -17.69 3.90 11.40
CA SER A 106 -18.32 2.82 12.15
C SER A 106 -17.46 1.56 12.20
N ASP A 107 -17.62 0.77 13.27
CA ASP A 107 -16.93 -0.52 13.41
C ASP A 107 -17.43 -1.56 12.38
N GLU A 108 -18.70 -1.48 11.99
CA GLU A 108 -19.27 -2.25 10.88
C GLU A 108 -18.59 -1.93 9.54
N GLY A 109 -18.31 -0.63 9.29
CA GLY A 109 -17.58 -0.18 8.11
C GLY A 109 -16.14 -0.69 8.08
N LYS A 110 -15.46 -0.71 9.23
CA LYS A 110 -14.12 -1.30 9.37
C LYS A 110 -14.14 -2.79 9.04
N GLY A 111 -15.08 -3.55 9.59
CA GLY A 111 -15.25 -4.98 9.33
C GLY A 111 -15.50 -5.26 7.85
N THR A 112 -16.42 -4.50 7.24
CA THR A 112 -16.74 -4.62 5.80
C THR A 112 -15.52 -4.31 4.93
N GLY A 113 -14.78 -3.24 5.25
CA GLY A 113 -13.56 -2.87 4.52
C GLY A 113 -12.50 -3.97 4.54
N VAL A 114 -12.25 -4.59 5.70
CA VAL A 114 -11.32 -5.72 5.82
C VAL A 114 -11.81 -6.94 5.06
N ALA A 115 -13.12 -7.25 5.11
CA ALA A 115 -13.70 -8.35 4.36
C ALA A 115 -13.51 -8.16 2.85
N MET A 116 -13.78 -6.97 2.32
CA MET A 116 -13.56 -6.65 0.90
C MET A 116 -12.09 -6.79 0.50
N LEU A 117 -11.16 -6.29 1.31
CA LEU A 117 -9.72 -6.45 1.08
C LEU A 117 -9.32 -7.93 1.02
N ASN A 118 -9.85 -8.77 1.91
CA ASN A 118 -9.57 -10.20 1.92
C ASN A 118 -10.11 -10.89 0.66
N VAL A 119 -11.36 -10.61 0.26
CA VAL A 119 -11.96 -11.20 -0.96
C VAL A 119 -11.13 -10.85 -2.20
N ILE A 120 -10.78 -9.58 -2.38
CA ILE A 120 -9.95 -9.13 -3.51
C ILE A 120 -8.55 -9.73 -3.41
N GLY A 121 -7.98 -9.82 -2.21
CA GLY A 121 -6.66 -10.40 -1.96
C GLY A 121 -6.55 -11.84 -2.45
N GLN A 122 -7.63 -12.64 -2.33
CA GLN A 122 -7.66 -14.02 -2.82
C GLN A 122 -7.66 -14.15 -4.35
N CYS A 123 -7.98 -13.09 -5.10
CA CYS A 123 -7.81 -13.09 -6.55
C CYS A 123 -6.32 -13.04 -6.96
N GLY A 124 -5.43 -12.56 -6.08
CA GLY A 124 -4.00 -12.42 -6.34
C GLY A 124 -3.31 -13.73 -6.73
N PRO A 125 -3.43 -14.81 -5.94
CA PRO A 125 -2.88 -16.12 -6.29
C PRO A 125 -3.39 -16.69 -7.63
N LEU A 126 -4.67 -16.48 -7.96
CA LEU A 126 -5.26 -16.94 -9.23
C LEU A 126 -4.57 -16.29 -10.44
N LEU A 127 -4.30 -14.99 -10.37
CA LEU A 127 -3.52 -14.28 -11.39
C LEU A 127 -2.02 -14.65 -11.33
N GLY A 128 -1.49 -14.85 -10.12
CA GLY A 128 -0.09 -15.17 -9.85
C GLY A 128 0.38 -16.45 -10.54
N THR A 129 -0.42 -17.51 -10.54
CA THR A 129 -0.08 -18.78 -11.20
C THR A 129 0.08 -18.64 -12.71
N ARG A 130 -0.61 -17.67 -13.33
CA ARG A 130 -0.53 -17.39 -14.78
C ARG A 130 0.62 -16.45 -15.13
N LEU A 131 1.18 -15.73 -14.17
CA LEU A 131 2.24 -14.74 -14.36
C LEU A 131 3.64 -15.35 -14.47
N TYR A 132 3.83 -16.57 -13.97
CA TYR A 132 5.12 -17.27 -13.95
C TYR A 132 5.05 -18.63 -14.66
N PRO A 133 4.66 -18.68 -15.95
CA PRO A 133 4.59 -19.95 -16.68
C PRO A 133 6.01 -20.49 -16.95
N HIS A 134 6.17 -21.81 -16.99
CA HIS A 134 7.47 -22.45 -17.24
C HIS A 134 8.16 -21.98 -18.53
N ARG A 135 7.40 -21.58 -19.56
CA ARG A 135 7.92 -21.04 -20.82
C ARG A 135 8.69 -19.71 -20.68
N ASP A 136 8.43 -18.95 -19.63
CA ASP A 136 9.07 -17.65 -19.39
C ASP A 136 10.24 -17.78 -18.39
N ALA A 137 10.53 -18.99 -17.89
CA ALA A 137 11.73 -19.27 -17.10
C ALA A 137 13.00 -19.10 -17.97
N PRO A 138 14.16 -18.77 -17.36
CA PRO A 138 14.41 -18.55 -15.93
C PRO A 138 14.15 -17.09 -15.47
N TYR A 139 13.86 -16.19 -16.40
CA TYR A 139 13.88 -14.74 -16.14
C TYR A 139 12.51 -14.17 -15.73
N TYR A 140 11.41 -14.78 -16.18
CA TYR A 140 10.03 -14.36 -15.93
C TYR A 140 9.78 -12.86 -16.20
N VAL A 141 10.41 -12.31 -17.24
CA VAL A 141 10.41 -10.87 -17.55
C VAL A 141 8.99 -10.31 -17.63
N ARG A 142 8.08 -11.02 -18.29
CA ARG A 142 6.66 -10.62 -18.40
C ARG A 142 5.97 -10.58 -17.04
N GLY A 143 6.17 -11.59 -16.21
CA GLY A 143 5.62 -11.64 -14.85
C GLY A 143 6.10 -10.46 -14.01
N MET A 144 7.40 -10.15 -14.08
CA MET A 144 8.00 -9.02 -13.36
C MET A 144 7.50 -7.67 -13.87
N ALA A 145 7.40 -7.49 -15.19
CA ALA A 145 6.87 -6.27 -15.79
C ALA A 145 5.40 -6.02 -15.41
N VAL A 146 4.58 -7.07 -15.38
CA VAL A 146 3.18 -6.96 -14.94
C VAL A 146 3.11 -6.63 -13.45
N CYS A 147 3.95 -7.23 -12.59
CA CYS A 147 4.05 -6.84 -11.19
C CYS A 147 4.43 -5.35 -11.04
N ALA A 148 5.38 -4.84 -11.82
CA ALA A 148 5.73 -3.43 -11.83
C ALA A 148 4.53 -2.55 -12.22
N GLY A 149 3.80 -2.92 -13.26
CA GLY A 149 2.59 -2.23 -13.71
C GLY A 149 1.48 -2.20 -12.64
N PHE A 150 1.25 -3.31 -11.94
CA PHE A 150 0.30 -3.35 -10.83
C PHE A 150 0.73 -2.45 -9.66
N MET A 151 2.02 -2.37 -9.35
CA MET A 151 2.50 -1.44 -8.32
C MET A 151 2.30 0.03 -8.76
N LEU A 152 2.51 0.36 -10.03
CA LEU A 152 2.16 1.69 -10.55
C LEU A 152 0.65 1.96 -10.46
N LEU A 153 -0.20 0.98 -10.77
CA LEU A 153 -1.64 1.09 -10.60
C LEU A 153 -2.02 1.35 -9.14
N VAL A 154 -1.37 0.69 -8.17
CA VAL A 154 -1.56 0.97 -6.73
C VAL A 154 -1.24 2.42 -6.41
N CYS A 155 -0.15 2.97 -6.95
CA CYS A 155 0.21 4.38 -6.78
C CYS A 155 -0.89 5.31 -7.34
N VAL A 156 -1.36 5.05 -8.56
CA VAL A 156 -2.44 5.84 -9.19
C VAL A 156 -3.73 5.77 -8.36
N LEU A 157 -4.14 4.58 -7.95
CA LEU A 157 -5.35 4.40 -7.13
C LEU A 157 -5.22 5.10 -5.77
N ALA A 158 -4.05 5.06 -5.14
CA ALA A 158 -3.79 5.76 -3.89
C ALA A 158 -3.87 7.28 -4.06
N LEU A 159 -3.33 7.83 -5.16
CA LEU A 159 -3.45 9.26 -5.48
C LEU A 159 -4.90 9.66 -5.76
N VAL A 160 -5.64 8.88 -6.55
CA VAL A 160 -7.06 9.13 -6.82
C VAL A 160 -7.85 9.12 -5.52
N LEU A 161 -7.68 8.11 -4.67
CA LEU A 161 -8.38 8.02 -3.39
C LEU A 161 -8.02 9.19 -2.47
N ARG A 162 -6.75 9.61 -2.43
CA ARG A 162 -6.31 10.81 -1.69
C ARG A 162 -7.04 12.06 -2.18
N LEU A 163 -7.17 12.25 -3.49
CA LEU A 163 -7.87 13.40 -4.06
C LEU A 163 -9.37 13.38 -3.75
N VAL A 164 -10.00 12.21 -3.79
CA VAL A 164 -11.42 12.03 -3.43
C VAL A 164 -11.65 12.35 -1.95
N LEU A 165 -10.84 11.77 -1.06
CA LEU A 165 -10.95 12.01 0.39
C LEU A 165 -10.59 13.46 0.75
N GLY A 166 -9.62 14.06 0.06
CA GLY A 166 -9.27 15.48 0.24
C GLY A 166 -10.42 16.41 -0.16
N ARG A 167 -11.10 16.11 -1.28
CA ARG A 167 -12.30 16.84 -1.70
C ARG A 167 -13.45 16.71 -0.71
N GLU A 168 -13.68 15.50 -0.22
CA GLU A 168 -14.74 15.24 0.77
C GLU A 168 -14.44 15.92 2.12
N ASN A 169 -13.19 15.89 2.57
CA ASN A 169 -12.75 16.65 3.75
C ASN A 169 -12.99 18.15 3.59
N ALA A 170 -12.66 18.73 2.43
CA ALA A 170 -12.91 20.15 2.16
C ALA A 170 -14.41 20.49 2.19
N ARG A 171 -15.26 19.63 1.61
CA ARG A 171 -16.72 19.78 1.64
C ARG A 171 -17.26 19.75 3.08
N ARG A 172 -16.85 18.77 3.88
CA ARG A 172 -17.27 18.62 5.29
C ARG A 172 -16.87 19.81 6.15
N LEU A 173 -15.64 20.30 5.97
CA LEU A 173 -15.16 21.51 6.65
C LEU A 173 -15.96 22.76 6.25
N GLY A 174 -16.39 22.88 4.99
CA GLY A 174 -17.25 23.95 4.52
C GLY A 174 -18.63 23.92 5.19
N THR A 175 -19.31 22.77 5.18
CA THR A 175 -20.61 22.62 5.84
C THR A 175 -20.52 22.85 7.35
N GLY A 176 -19.48 22.31 8.01
CA GLY A 176 -19.29 22.50 9.45
C GLY A 176 -19.00 23.95 9.86
N ARG A 177 -18.42 24.77 8.98
CA ARG A 177 -18.28 26.21 9.20
C ARG A 177 -19.63 26.93 9.09
N ALA A 178 -20.39 26.65 8.03
CA ALA A 178 -21.71 27.25 7.82
C ALA A 178 -22.69 26.93 8.97
N GLU A 179 -22.67 25.69 9.49
CA GLU A 179 -23.48 25.30 10.65
C GLU A 179 -23.08 26.05 11.93
N ARG A 180 -21.79 26.28 12.16
CA ARG A 180 -21.31 27.04 13.32
C ARG A 180 -21.65 28.52 13.23
N GLU A 181 -21.54 29.11 12.05
CA GLU A 181 -21.92 30.50 11.79
C GLU A 181 -23.41 30.70 12.02
N ALA A 182 -24.26 29.85 11.43
CA ALA A 182 -25.70 29.87 11.64
C ALA A 182 -26.11 29.68 13.12
N GLN A 183 -25.38 28.86 13.87
CA GLN A 183 -25.63 28.63 15.29
C GLN A 183 -25.17 29.80 16.18
N THR A 184 -24.14 30.53 15.75
CA THR A 184 -23.68 31.77 16.41
C THR A 184 -24.66 32.90 16.18
N ASP A 185 -25.18 33.03 14.96
CA ASP A 185 -26.18 34.04 14.59
C ASP A 185 -27.57 33.76 15.21
N ALA A 186 -27.86 32.49 15.49
CA ALA A 186 -29.10 32.06 16.13
C ALA A 186 -29.09 32.08 17.68
N GLU A 187 -27.99 32.51 18.32
CA GLU A 187 -27.88 32.64 19.78
C GLU A 187 -28.11 34.12 20.23
N PRO A 188 -29.36 34.60 20.42
CA PRO A 188 -29.59 35.86 21.10
C PRO A 188 -29.54 35.63 22.62
N LEU A 189 -28.60 36.28 23.31
CA LEU A 189 -28.60 36.74 24.72
C LEU A 189 -29.51 36.04 25.77
N VAL A 190 -29.73 34.73 25.72
CA VAL A 190 -30.44 33.99 26.76
C VAL A 190 -29.45 33.03 27.41
N GLY A 191 -29.01 33.43 28.60
CA GLY A 191 -28.07 32.69 29.42
C GLY A 191 -28.54 31.26 29.69
N GLY A 192 -27.63 30.32 29.52
CA GLY A 192 -27.88 28.91 29.79
C GLY A 192 -26.75 28.06 29.24
N ALA A 193 -25.60 28.10 29.92
CA ALA A 193 -24.41 27.35 29.55
C ALA A 193 -24.67 25.83 29.59
N GLN A 194 -25.07 25.28 28.45
CA GLN A 194 -25.00 23.84 28.20
C GLN A 194 -24.24 23.63 26.90
N ARG A 195 -22.90 23.79 26.99
CA ARG A 195 -21.95 23.41 25.95
C ARG A 195 -22.18 21.93 25.61
N ARG A 196 -23.06 21.65 24.65
CA ARG A 196 -23.09 20.38 23.92
C ARG A 196 -21.73 20.28 23.25
N ARG A 197 -20.84 19.51 23.87
CA ARG A 197 -19.51 19.17 23.36
C ARG A 197 -19.74 18.35 22.08
N GLY A 198 -19.92 19.05 20.95
CA GLY A 198 -20.17 18.42 19.66
C GLY A 198 -19.08 17.39 19.39
N ARG A 199 -19.48 16.16 19.08
CA ARG A 199 -18.58 15.14 18.53
C ARG A 199 -17.79 15.80 17.40
N GLY A 200 -16.46 15.81 17.51
CA GLY A 200 -15.60 16.37 16.47
C GLY A 200 -15.96 15.74 15.12
N GLN A 201 -16.16 16.58 14.10
CA GLN A 201 -16.52 16.15 12.76
C GLN A 201 -15.47 15.15 12.25
N PHE A 202 -15.91 13.96 11.81
CA PHE A 202 -15.01 12.93 11.30
C PHE A 202 -14.38 13.41 9.98
N LEU A 203 -13.05 13.45 9.95
CA LEU A 203 -12.25 13.77 8.77
C LEU A 203 -11.45 12.54 8.36
N PHE A 204 -11.41 12.28 7.06
CA PHE A 204 -10.65 11.19 6.49
C PHE A 204 -9.15 11.46 6.59
N MET A 205 -8.39 10.41 6.88
CA MET A 205 -6.93 10.44 6.82
C MET A 205 -6.50 10.45 5.35
N LEU A 206 -5.47 11.23 4.99
CA LEU A 206 -4.97 11.32 3.62
C LEU A 206 -3.76 10.43 3.39
#